data_AF-A0A7X7AI92-F1
#
_entry.id   AF-A0A7X7AI92-F1
#
_cell.length_a   1.000
_cell.length_b   1.000
_cell.length_c   1.000
_cell.angle_alpha   90.00
_cell.angle_beta   90.00
_cell.angle_gamma   90.00
#
_symmetry.space_group_name_H-M   'P 1'
#
loop_
_entity.id
_entity.type
_entity.pdbx_description
1 polymer ?
#
loop_
_entity_poly.entity_id
_entity_poly.type
_entity_poly.pdbx_seq_one_letter_code
_entity_poly.pdbx_strand_id
1 'polypeptide(L)'
;FPIVELFDGKRIVVSPEEWLWEDDKGKIKAVVKQLPLKLAWALTVHKSQGMTLDAAEIDLSKTFEIGQGYVALSRIKSIRGLRLMGLNDIALRVDEAVLEADKEMQALSRLNFSEFEDLAEEIFEGVAEKFILAIGGEIEAKKIKSKKEELEKNKTEDKRSFRKNGLSKRNTLELTKELVKRRVTLKKIAQERGLSLGTIIEHLAQIKKLLPDIDIDYLKPEEKKVKKILDAADEIERRKNPDDFSPDGRIKLKPIFEKLGGKTSYEDIRLALVFWDK
;
A
#
# COMPACT_ATOMS: atom_id res chain seq x y z
N PHE A 1 24.16 -4.70 19.04
CA PHE A 1 23.49 -4.55 17.73
C PHE A 1 24.18 -3.46 16.93
N PRO A 2 24.33 -3.60 15.60
CA PRO A 2 25.02 -2.59 14.80
C PRO A 2 24.27 -1.25 14.84
N ILE A 3 25.05 -0.17 14.86
CA ILE A 3 24.55 1.20 14.73
C ILE A 3 24.80 1.61 13.28
N VAL A 4 23.73 1.88 12.53
CA VAL A 4 23.80 2.26 11.12
C VAL A 4 23.48 3.74 10.99
N GLU A 5 24.32 4.47 10.27
CA GLU A 5 24.05 5.85 9.85
C GLU A 5 23.38 5.81 8.46
N LEU A 6 22.20 6.40 8.34
CA LEU A 6 21.45 6.49 7.11
C LEU A 6 21.93 7.69 6.26
N PHE A 7 21.55 7.73 4.98
CA PHE A 7 21.89 8.84 4.07
C PHE A 7 21.40 10.22 4.55
N ASP A 8 20.39 10.28 5.42
CA ASP A 8 19.88 11.52 6.02
C ASP A 8 20.64 11.92 7.31
N GLY A 9 21.72 11.21 7.65
CA GLY A 9 22.54 11.42 8.85
C GLY A 9 21.95 10.82 10.13
N LYS A 10 20.77 10.20 10.08
CA LYS A 10 20.15 9.57 11.25
C LYS A 10 20.88 8.28 11.62
N ARG A 11 21.15 8.11 12.91
CA ARG A 11 21.68 6.85 13.47
C ARG A 11 20.55 5.98 14.02
N ILE A 12 20.56 4.70 13.66
CA ILE A 12 19.61 3.69 14.12
C ILE A 12 20.36 2.50 14.72
N VAL A 13 19.85 1.97 15.84
CA VAL A 13 20.29 0.68 16.38
C VAL A 13 19.45 -0.40 15.73
N VAL A 14 20.08 -1.33 15.01
CA VAL A 14 19.35 -2.34 14.22
C VAL A 14 19.22 -3.65 14.99
N SER A 15 18.01 -3.98 15.42
CA SER A 15 17.67 -5.26 16.05
C SER A 15 17.29 -6.34 15.03
N PRO A 16 17.37 -7.63 15.39
CA PRO A 16 16.89 -8.71 14.54
C PRO A 16 15.39 -8.62 14.31
N GLU A 17 14.98 -8.89 13.09
CA GLU A 17 13.59 -9.01 12.65
C GLU A 17 13.27 -10.46 12.32
N GLU A 18 11.98 -10.80 12.33
CA GLU A 18 11.49 -12.14 12.02
C GLU A 18 10.68 -12.11 10.72
N TRP A 19 11.05 -12.96 9.76
CA TRP A 19 10.29 -13.20 8.54
C TRP A 19 9.62 -14.56 8.62
N LEU A 20 8.31 -14.56 8.48
CA LEU A 20 7.47 -15.76 8.51
C LEU A 20 7.21 -16.24 7.09
N TRP A 21 7.34 -17.54 6.86
CA TRP A 21 6.84 -18.19 5.66
C TRP A 21 5.60 -19.00 6.00
N GLU A 22 4.47 -18.63 5.39
CA GLU A 22 3.15 -19.20 5.63
C GLU A 22 2.68 -19.97 4.38
N ASP A 23 1.92 -21.05 4.59
CA ASP A 23 1.21 -21.72 3.49
C ASP A 23 -0.09 -20.98 3.11
N ASP A 24 -0.73 -21.41 2.02
CA ASP A 24 -2.01 -20.85 1.55
C ASP A 24 -3.16 -20.95 2.58
N LYS A 25 -2.96 -21.71 3.67
CA LYS A 25 -3.91 -21.88 4.78
C LYS A 25 -3.53 -21.04 6.00
N GLY A 26 -2.53 -20.17 5.89
CA GLY A 26 -2.04 -19.31 6.98
C GLY A 26 -1.26 -20.04 8.07
N LYS A 27 -0.80 -21.27 7.82
CA LYS A 27 0.04 -22.01 8.77
C LYS A 27 1.50 -21.67 8.53
N ILE A 28 2.15 -21.12 9.56
CA ILE A 28 3.59 -20.85 9.56
C ILE A 28 4.34 -22.18 9.39
N LYS A 29 5.20 -22.22 8.37
CA LYS A 29 6.06 -23.37 8.04
C LYS A 29 7.50 -23.13 8.42
N ALA A 30 7.98 -21.89 8.31
CA ALA A 30 9.34 -21.52 8.66
C ALA A 30 9.39 -20.08 9.19
N VAL A 31 10.36 -19.82 10.07
CA VAL A 31 10.66 -18.50 10.59
C VAL A 31 12.15 -18.26 10.44
N VAL A 32 12.51 -17.13 9.84
CA VAL A 32 13.90 -16.68 9.74
C VAL A 32 14.05 -15.46 10.64
N LYS A 33 14.97 -15.53 11.60
CA LYS A 33 15.32 -14.41 12.48
C LYS A 33 16.70 -13.90 12.13
N GLN A 34 16.81 -12.66 11.67
CA GLN A 34 18.08 -12.07 11.23
C GLN A 34 18.06 -10.54 11.35
N LEU A 35 19.22 -9.91 11.38
CA LEU A 35 19.32 -8.47 11.18
C LEU A 35 18.80 -8.09 9.79
N PRO A 36 17.93 -7.06 9.65
CA PRO A 36 17.41 -6.59 8.36
C PRO A 36 18.46 -5.78 7.58
N LEU A 37 19.68 -6.31 7.46
CA LEU A 37 20.81 -5.67 6.80
C LEU A 37 21.41 -6.62 5.77
N LYS A 38 21.76 -6.06 4.61
CA LYS A 38 22.53 -6.74 3.57
C LYS A 38 23.64 -5.80 3.11
N LEU A 39 24.83 -6.36 2.85
CA LEU A 39 25.90 -5.61 2.20
C LEU A 39 25.42 -5.10 0.84
N ALA A 40 25.65 -3.82 0.56
CA ALA A 40 25.08 -3.13 -0.59
C ALA A 40 26.12 -2.46 -1.49
N TRP A 41 27.42 -2.73 -1.31
CA TRP A 41 28.46 -2.26 -2.24
C TRP A 41 28.31 -2.87 -3.63
N ALA A 42 27.89 -4.13 -3.70
CA ALA A 42 27.59 -4.83 -4.93
C ALA A 42 26.13 -5.28 -4.89
N LEU A 43 25.42 -5.05 -5.98
CA LEU A 43 24.02 -5.43 -6.14
C LEU A 43 23.82 -5.99 -7.55
N THR A 44 22.92 -6.96 -7.67
CA THR A 44 22.60 -7.53 -8.98
C THR A 44 21.75 -6.55 -9.78
N VAL A 45 21.83 -6.61 -11.11
CA VAL A 45 21.01 -5.76 -12.00
C VAL A 45 19.53 -5.86 -11.67
N HIS A 46 19.02 -7.07 -11.41
CA HIS A 46 17.64 -7.30 -11.00
C HIS A 46 17.25 -6.55 -9.71
N LYS A 47 18.15 -6.46 -8.74
CA LYS A 47 17.90 -5.72 -7.49
C LYS A 47 18.05 -4.21 -7.65
N SER A 48 18.69 -3.75 -8.73
CA SER A 48 18.81 -2.34 -9.09
C SER A 48 17.57 -1.79 -9.80
N GLN A 49 16.67 -2.65 -10.29
CA GLN A 49 15.55 -2.23 -11.12
C GLN A 49 14.64 -1.23 -10.38
N GLY A 50 14.41 -0.07 -11.00
CA GLY A 50 13.64 1.02 -10.40
C GLY A 50 14.43 1.94 -9.46
N MET A 51 15.71 1.63 -9.18
CA MET A 51 16.60 2.53 -8.42
C MET A 51 17.17 3.63 -9.31
N THR A 52 17.61 4.72 -8.68
CA THR A 52 18.40 5.77 -9.32
C THR A 52 19.71 5.92 -8.56
N LEU A 53 20.83 5.77 -9.24
CA LEU A 53 22.18 5.77 -8.69
C LEU A 53 22.99 6.96 -9.24
N ASP A 54 23.76 7.61 -8.37
CA ASP A 54 24.62 8.74 -8.77
C ASP A 54 25.87 8.26 -9.52
N ALA A 55 26.47 7.16 -9.08
CA ALA A 55 27.60 6.51 -9.72
C ALA A 55 27.59 5.00 -9.47
N ALA A 56 28.08 4.21 -10.43
CA ALA A 56 28.29 2.78 -10.27
C ALA A 56 29.38 2.24 -11.21
N GLU A 57 30.08 1.22 -10.74
CA GLU A 57 30.86 0.32 -11.58
C GLU A 57 29.96 -0.85 -12.03
N ILE A 58 29.84 -1.06 -13.33
CA ILE A 58 28.93 -2.04 -13.94
C ILE A 58 29.73 -2.99 -14.81
N ASP A 59 29.56 -4.30 -14.61
CA ASP A 59 30.08 -5.35 -15.49
C ASP A 59 28.91 -6.11 -16.14
N LEU A 60 28.79 -5.98 -17.46
CA LEU A 60 27.77 -6.64 -18.28
C LEU A 60 28.34 -7.80 -19.10
N SER A 61 29.59 -8.23 -18.84
CA SER A 61 30.21 -9.37 -19.54
C SER A 61 29.45 -10.68 -19.32
N LYS A 62 28.79 -10.82 -18.17
CA LYS A 62 28.02 -12.01 -17.75
C LYS A 62 26.50 -11.83 -17.88
N THR A 63 26.05 -10.84 -18.64
CA THR A 63 24.62 -10.67 -18.94
C THR A 63 24.09 -11.88 -19.70
N PHE A 64 22.95 -12.41 -19.27
CA PHE A 64 22.34 -13.61 -19.87
C PHE A 64 20.89 -13.37 -20.32
N GLU A 65 20.25 -12.30 -19.87
CA GLU A 65 18.90 -11.91 -20.31
C GLU A 65 18.93 -10.69 -21.22
N ILE A 66 18.02 -10.69 -22.19
CA ILE A 66 17.76 -9.55 -23.09
C ILE A 66 17.19 -8.38 -22.26
N GLY A 67 17.61 -7.15 -22.55
CA GLY A 67 17.20 -5.95 -21.80
C GLY A 67 17.90 -5.74 -20.45
N GLN A 68 18.66 -6.71 -19.94
CA GLN A 68 19.36 -6.58 -18.66
C GLN A 68 20.42 -5.45 -18.68
N GLY A 69 21.14 -5.27 -19.79
CA GLY A 69 22.10 -4.16 -19.90
C GLY A 69 21.41 -2.80 -19.89
N TYR A 70 20.25 -2.67 -20.55
CA TYR A 70 19.44 -1.46 -20.46
C TYR A 70 18.99 -1.17 -19.03
N VAL A 71 18.51 -2.18 -18.29
CA VAL A 71 18.11 -2.01 -16.89
C VAL A 71 19.28 -1.48 -16.05
N ALA A 72 20.48 -2.05 -16.21
CA ALA A 72 21.66 -1.65 -15.46
C ALA A 72 22.11 -0.22 -15.79
N LEU A 73 22.24 0.11 -17.07
CA LEU A 73 22.75 1.41 -17.52
C LEU A 73 21.76 2.54 -17.22
N SER A 74 20.46 2.29 -17.35
CA SER A 74 19.41 3.28 -17.07
C SER A 74 19.27 3.66 -15.59
N ARG A 75 20.01 3.02 -14.68
CA ARG A 75 20.02 3.43 -13.26
C ARG A 75 20.90 4.63 -13.01
N ILE A 76 21.85 4.92 -13.90
CA ILE A 76 22.86 5.97 -13.70
C ILE A 76 22.33 7.30 -14.21
N LYS A 77 22.36 8.34 -13.37
CA LYS A 77 21.87 9.69 -13.73
C LYS A 77 22.72 10.40 -14.79
N SER A 78 24.03 10.14 -14.82
CA SER A 78 24.94 10.79 -15.73
C SER A 78 26.08 9.87 -16.17
N ILE A 79 26.53 10.03 -17.41
CA ILE A 79 27.64 9.24 -17.96
C ILE A 79 28.94 9.35 -17.15
N ARG A 80 29.16 10.48 -16.45
CA ARG A 80 30.34 10.68 -15.58
C ARG A 80 30.36 9.75 -14.37
N GLY A 81 29.18 9.29 -13.94
CA GLY A 81 29.04 8.33 -12.84
C GLY A 81 29.15 6.87 -13.28
N LEU A 82 29.30 6.60 -14.59
CA LEU A 82 29.38 5.24 -15.12
C LEU A 82 30.84 4.81 -15.28
N ARG A 83 31.17 3.64 -14.73
CA ARG A 83 32.36 2.88 -15.10
C ARG A 83 31.94 1.51 -15.62
N LEU A 84 32.06 1.29 -16.93
CA LEU A 84 31.69 0.03 -17.57
C LEU A 84 32.92 -0.87 -17.68
N MET A 85 32.88 -2.03 -17.03
CA MET A 85 34.00 -2.98 -16.95
C MET A 85 33.99 -3.99 -18.10
N GLY A 86 32.81 -4.35 -18.60
CA GLY A 86 32.64 -5.35 -19.64
C GLY A 86 31.25 -5.29 -20.24
N LEU A 87 31.13 -5.76 -21.48
CA LEU A 87 29.89 -5.82 -22.25
C LEU A 87 29.93 -7.06 -23.14
N ASN A 88 28.81 -7.75 -23.29
CA ASN A 88 28.65 -8.84 -24.23
C ASN A 88 27.54 -8.55 -25.27
N ASP A 89 27.42 -9.42 -26.27
CA ASP A 89 26.48 -9.22 -27.39
C ASP A 89 25.01 -9.32 -26.98
N ILE A 90 24.69 -9.89 -25.83
CA ILE A 90 23.31 -10.03 -25.32
C ILE A 90 22.89 -8.78 -24.55
N ALA A 91 23.83 -8.12 -23.87
CA ALA A 91 23.56 -7.04 -22.93
C ALA A 91 22.73 -5.89 -23.52
N LEU A 92 22.92 -5.58 -24.80
CA LEU A 92 22.22 -4.51 -25.51
C LEU A 92 21.16 -5.01 -26.50
N ARG A 93 20.85 -6.32 -26.51
CA ARG A 93 19.76 -6.84 -27.34
C ARG A 93 18.42 -6.39 -26.80
N VAL A 94 17.48 -6.27 -27.73
CA VAL A 94 16.06 -6.05 -27.48
C VAL A 94 15.32 -7.26 -28.02
N ASP A 95 14.25 -7.65 -27.31
CA ASP A 95 13.42 -8.78 -27.71
C ASP A 95 12.58 -8.40 -28.93
N GLU A 96 12.51 -9.28 -29.92
CA GLU A 96 11.80 -9.02 -31.18
C GLU A 96 10.29 -8.87 -30.97
N ALA A 97 9.69 -9.60 -30.03
CA ALA A 97 8.28 -9.46 -29.70
C ALA A 97 7.99 -8.08 -29.06
N VAL A 98 8.94 -7.54 -28.29
CA VAL A 98 8.84 -6.18 -27.73
C VAL A 98 8.96 -5.13 -28.83
N LEU A 99 9.86 -5.32 -29.80
CA LEU A 99 9.98 -4.41 -30.95
C LEU A 99 8.72 -4.41 -31.80
N GLU A 100 8.10 -5.56 -32.02
CA GLU A 100 6.86 -5.64 -32.80
C GLU A 100 5.69 -4.98 -32.06
N ALA A 101 5.56 -5.24 -30.75
CA ALA A 101 4.55 -4.58 -29.92
C ALA A 101 4.75 -3.05 -29.87
N ASP A 102 6.01 -2.57 -29.82
CA ASP A 102 6.31 -1.14 -29.82
C ASP A 102 5.88 -0.46 -31.13
N LYS A 103 6.02 -1.13 -32.29
CA LYS A 103 5.51 -0.59 -33.57
C LYS A 103 4.00 -0.38 -33.53
N GLU A 104 3.25 -1.34 -33.01
CA GLU A 104 1.79 -1.23 -32.86
C GLU A 104 1.43 -0.08 -31.91
N MET A 105 2.10 0.01 -30.77
CA MET A 105 1.92 1.11 -29.81
C MET A 105 2.21 2.48 -30.44
N GLN A 106 3.28 2.59 -31.23
CA GLN A 106 3.62 3.82 -31.94
C GLN A 106 2.57 4.18 -33.01
N ALA A 107 2.05 3.19 -33.73
CA ALA A 107 1.00 3.41 -34.73
C ALA A 107 -0.29 3.92 -34.07
N LEU A 108 -0.74 3.26 -33.00
CA LEU A 108 -1.89 3.70 -32.20
C LEU A 108 -1.67 5.10 -31.61
N SER A 109 -0.46 5.37 -31.09
CA SER A 109 -0.13 6.70 -30.57
C SER A 109 -0.25 7.79 -31.64
N ARG A 110 0.14 7.52 -32.89
CA ARG A 110 0.01 8.47 -34.00
C ARG A 110 -1.45 8.69 -34.42
N LEU A 111 -2.24 7.62 -34.50
CA LEU A 111 -3.67 7.71 -34.83
C LEU A 111 -4.40 8.54 -33.78
N ASN A 112 -4.18 8.25 -32.50
CA ASN A 112 -4.74 9.05 -31.41
C ASN A 112 -4.30 10.51 -31.52
N PHE A 113 -3.02 10.77 -31.79
CA PHE A 113 -2.53 12.14 -31.95
C PHE A 113 -3.22 12.89 -33.09
N SER A 114 -3.42 12.27 -34.27
CA SER A 114 -4.15 12.90 -35.38
C SER A 114 -5.61 13.20 -35.03
N GLU A 115 -6.29 12.30 -34.30
CA GLU A 115 -7.66 12.57 -33.83
C GLU A 115 -7.72 13.82 -32.93
N PHE A 116 -6.67 14.06 -32.12
CA PHE A 116 -6.54 15.26 -31.29
C PHE A 116 -6.11 16.51 -32.07
N GLU A 117 -5.35 16.37 -33.14
CA GLU A 117 -4.92 17.50 -34.00
C GLU A 117 -6.09 18.05 -34.83
N ASP A 118 -7.01 17.19 -35.26
CA ASP A 118 -8.21 17.56 -36.01
C ASP A 118 -9.33 18.17 -35.14
N LEU A 119 -9.17 18.14 -33.80
CA LEU A 119 -10.10 18.73 -32.85
C LEU A 119 -9.83 20.24 -32.73
N ALA A 120 -10.88 21.05 -32.90
CA ALA A 120 -10.80 22.49 -32.64
C ALA A 120 -10.34 22.75 -31.20
N GLU A 121 -9.47 23.75 -31.01
CA GLU A 121 -8.78 24.07 -29.76
C GLU A 121 -9.75 24.22 -28.56
N GLU A 122 -10.93 24.80 -28.77
CA GLU A 122 -11.99 24.94 -27.76
C GLU A 122 -12.59 23.59 -27.31
N ILE A 123 -12.69 22.61 -28.22
CA ILE A 123 -13.18 21.26 -27.90
C ILE A 123 -12.11 20.51 -27.12
N PHE A 124 -10.84 20.70 -27.48
CA PHE A 124 -9.70 20.09 -26.79
C PHE A 124 -9.59 20.54 -25.33
N GLU A 125 -9.72 21.84 -25.05
CA GLU A 125 -9.74 22.37 -23.68
C GLU A 125 -10.88 21.78 -22.86
N GLY A 126 -12.10 21.72 -23.41
CA GLY A 126 -13.24 21.13 -22.73
C GLY A 126 -13.10 19.63 -22.45
N VAL A 127 -12.43 18.87 -23.33
CA VAL A 127 -12.12 17.45 -23.11
C VAL A 127 -11.03 17.29 -22.06
N ALA A 128 -9.98 18.11 -22.10
CA ALA A 128 -8.89 18.10 -21.12
C ALA A 128 -9.40 18.41 -19.70
N GLU A 129 -10.25 19.43 -19.54
CA GLU A 129 -10.86 19.76 -18.24
C GLU A 129 -11.70 18.62 -17.68
N LYS A 130 -12.55 18.01 -18.53
CA LYS A 130 -13.36 16.84 -18.14
C LYS A 130 -12.49 15.65 -17.75
N PHE A 131 -11.40 15.42 -18.48
CA PHE A 131 -10.45 14.36 -18.16
C PHE A 131 -9.77 14.60 -16.82
N ILE A 132 -9.27 15.82 -16.57
CA ILE A 132 -8.64 16.21 -15.30
C ILE A 132 -9.61 15.97 -14.14
N LEU A 133 -10.87 16.40 -14.25
CA LEU A 133 -11.88 16.15 -13.23
C LEU A 133 -12.17 14.65 -13.03
N ALA A 134 -12.23 13.87 -14.12
CA ALA A 134 -12.52 12.43 -14.06
C ALA A 134 -11.42 11.62 -13.36
N ILE A 135 -10.16 11.99 -13.54
CA ILE A 135 -9.03 11.37 -12.81
C ILE A 135 -8.87 11.92 -11.38
N GLY A 136 -9.80 12.75 -10.91
CA GLY A 136 -9.78 13.34 -9.57
C GLY A 136 -8.85 14.56 -9.43
N GLY A 137 -8.43 15.15 -10.55
CA GLY A 137 -7.68 16.40 -10.61
C GLY A 137 -8.55 17.63 -10.36
N GLU A 138 -7.91 18.79 -10.24
CA GLU A 138 -8.57 20.07 -9.94
C GLU A 138 -8.18 21.08 -11.02
N ILE A 139 -9.17 21.81 -11.56
CA ILE A 139 -8.99 22.83 -12.61
C ILE A 139 -9.11 24.26 -12.07
N GLU A 140 -9.75 24.48 -10.93
CA GLU A 140 -9.86 25.81 -10.34
C GLU A 140 -8.53 26.28 -9.73
N ALA A 141 -7.92 27.31 -10.33
CA ALA A 141 -6.62 27.86 -9.90
C ALA A 141 -6.54 28.20 -8.40
N LYS A 142 -7.64 28.67 -7.79
CA LYS A 142 -7.71 28.95 -6.34
C LYS A 142 -7.59 27.67 -5.50
N LYS A 143 -8.28 26.59 -5.89
CA LYS A 143 -8.23 25.30 -5.21
C LYS A 143 -6.92 24.56 -5.47
N ILE A 144 -6.32 24.72 -6.66
CA ILE A 144 -4.97 24.22 -6.96
C ILE A 144 -3.96 24.90 -6.04
N LYS A 145 -4.03 26.23 -5.91
CA LYS A 145 -3.13 26.99 -5.04
C LYS A 145 -3.27 26.59 -3.58
N SER A 146 -4.50 26.45 -3.07
CA SER A 146 -4.73 26.00 -1.69
C SER A 146 -4.24 24.57 -1.46
N LYS A 147 -4.53 23.63 -2.38
CA LYS A 147 -4.02 22.24 -2.31
C LYS A 147 -2.49 22.18 -2.38
N LYS A 148 -1.86 23.04 -3.19
CA LYS A 148 -0.39 23.11 -3.29
C LYS A 148 0.24 23.67 -2.02
N GLU A 149 -0.33 24.72 -1.44
CA GLU A 149 0.10 25.26 -0.15
C GLU A 149 -0.10 24.25 0.99
N GLU A 150 -1.19 23.47 0.96
CA GLU A 150 -1.45 22.38 1.91
C GLU A 150 -0.45 21.22 1.74
N LEU A 151 -0.14 20.81 0.51
CA LEU A 151 0.88 19.80 0.20
C LEU A 151 2.29 20.25 0.60
N GLU A 152 2.62 21.54 0.43
CA GLU A 152 3.92 22.09 0.85
C GLU A 152 4.05 22.16 2.38
N LYS A 153 2.98 22.58 3.08
CA LYS A 153 2.91 22.51 4.55
C LYS A 153 3.02 21.07 5.05
N ASN A 154 2.31 20.15 4.39
CA ASN A 154 2.38 18.72 4.69
C ASN A 154 3.75 18.12 4.37
N LYS A 155 4.53 18.61 3.40
CA LYS A 155 5.94 18.19 3.19
C LYS A 155 6.87 18.60 4.34
N THR A 156 6.65 19.77 4.93
CA THR A 156 7.38 20.21 6.13
C THR A 156 6.97 19.46 7.39
N GLU A 157 5.69 19.09 7.51
CA GLU A 157 5.21 18.23 8.59
C GLU A 157 5.57 16.76 8.39
N ASP A 158 5.64 16.28 7.15
CA ASP A 158 6.06 14.92 6.78
C ASP A 158 7.51 14.65 7.13
N LYS A 159 8.42 15.64 7.08
CA LYS A 159 9.77 15.44 7.64
C LYS A 159 9.77 15.19 9.16
N ARG A 160 8.76 15.69 9.88
CA ARG A 160 8.58 15.44 11.33
C ARG A 160 7.70 14.22 11.61
N SER A 161 6.78 13.86 10.72
CA SER A 161 5.78 12.80 10.91
C SER A 161 6.12 11.48 10.21
N PHE A 162 7.01 11.44 9.20
CA PHE A 162 7.54 10.18 8.62
C PHE A 162 8.28 9.32 9.65
N ARG A 163 8.64 9.91 10.81
CA ARG A 163 9.18 9.17 11.96
C ARG A 163 8.12 8.46 12.81
N LYS A 164 6.82 8.64 12.56
CA LYS A 164 5.72 7.96 13.28
C LYS A 164 4.53 7.65 12.34
N ASN A 165 4.58 6.46 11.76
CA ASN A 165 3.45 5.65 11.26
C ASN A 165 2.60 6.19 10.08
N GLY A 166 2.76 5.55 8.91
CA GLY A 166 1.63 5.05 8.13
C GLY A 166 0.94 5.97 7.13
N LEU A 167 1.68 6.59 6.19
CA LEU A 167 1.08 7.36 5.09
C LEU A 167 0.31 6.54 4.03
N SER A 168 0.27 5.21 4.13
CA SER A 168 -0.60 4.36 3.31
C SER A 168 -1.99 4.10 3.93
N LYS A 169 -2.22 4.41 5.22
CA LYS A 169 -3.50 4.10 5.90
C LYS A 169 -4.51 5.25 5.89
N ARG A 170 -4.08 6.52 5.89
CA ARG A 170 -5.02 7.67 5.99
C ARG A 170 -5.92 7.83 4.76
N ASN A 171 -5.36 7.73 3.55
CA ASN A 171 -6.15 7.84 2.30
C ASN A 171 -7.18 6.71 2.20
N THR A 172 -6.81 5.51 2.64
CA THR A 172 -7.68 4.33 2.63
C THR A 172 -8.86 4.46 3.61
N LEU A 173 -8.65 5.09 4.76
CA LEU A 173 -9.69 5.38 5.76
C LEU A 173 -10.64 6.48 5.29
N GLU A 174 -10.15 7.52 4.62
CA GLU A 174 -10.97 8.61 4.08
C GLU A 174 -11.95 8.10 3.02
N LEU A 175 -11.49 7.22 2.12
CA LEU A 175 -12.34 6.61 1.11
C LEU A 175 -13.42 5.70 1.73
N THR A 176 -13.10 4.94 2.78
CA THR A 176 -14.13 4.17 3.51
C THR A 176 -15.10 5.11 4.24
N LYS A 177 -14.62 6.23 4.80
CA LYS A 177 -15.45 7.25 5.46
C LYS A 177 -16.47 7.89 4.51
N GLU A 178 -16.09 8.20 3.27
CA GLU A 178 -17.04 8.77 2.30
C GLU A 178 -18.20 7.81 1.99
N LEU A 179 -17.91 6.51 1.84
CA LEU A 179 -18.92 5.49 1.59
C LEU A 179 -19.83 5.27 2.81
N VAL A 180 -19.28 5.39 4.02
CA VAL A 180 -20.05 5.34 5.26
C VAL A 180 -21.02 6.53 5.37
N LYS A 181 -20.56 7.74 5.04
CA LYS A 181 -21.43 8.94 4.98
C LYS A 181 -22.59 8.79 3.99
N ARG A 182 -22.40 8.02 2.91
CA ARG A 182 -23.43 7.70 1.92
C ARG A 182 -24.40 6.59 2.36
N ARG A 183 -24.29 6.09 3.60
CA ARG A 183 -25.12 5.02 4.19
C ARG A 183 -25.19 3.73 3.35
N VAL A 184 -24.05 3.35 2.77
CA VAL A 184 -23.90 2.12 1.98
C VAL A 184 -23.73 0.90 2.90
N THR A 185 -24.24 -0.27 2.51
CA THR A 185 -24.09 -1.52 3.29
C THR A 185 -22.66 -2.07 3.24
N LEU A 186 -22.23 -2.81 4.26
CA LEU A 186 -20.86 -3.37 4.36
C LEU A 186 -20.43 -4.14 3.10
N LYS A 187 -21.32 -4.98 2.55
CA LYS A 187 -21.04 -5.78 1.36
C LYS A 187 -20.81 -4.91 0.13
N LYS A 188 -21.56 -3.81 -0.01
CA LYS A 188 -21.41 -2.89 -1.14
C LYS A 188 -20.18 -2.00 -0.98
N ILE A 189 -19.83 -1.60 0.25
CA ILE A 189 -18.53 -0.95 0.55
C ILE A 189 -17.36 -1.88 0.16
N ALA A 190 -17.45 -3.18 0.48
CA ALA A 190 -16.44 -4.18 0.11
C ALA A 190 -16.28 -4.32 -1.40
N GLN A 191 -17.40 -4.42 -2.11
CA GLN A 191 -17.42 -4.53 -3.56
C GLN A 191 -16.89 -3.28 -4.26
N GLU A 192 -17.33 -2.08 -3.86
CA GLU A 192 -16.90 -0.81 -4.46
C GLU A 192 -15.41 -0.50 -4.18
N ARG A 193 -14.88 -1.02 -3.07
CA ARG A 193 -13.47 -0.83 -2.69
C ARG A 193 -12.55 -1.94 -3.20
N GLY A 194 -13.09 -3.05 -3.69
CA GLY A 194 -12.30 -4.26 -3.99
C GLY A 194 -11.56 -4.80 -2.76
N LEU A 195 -12.09 -4.60 -1.55
CA LEU A 195 -11.46 -4.98 -0.28
C LEU A 195 -12.24 -6.09 0.43
N SER A 196 -11.56 -6.86 1.27
CA SER A 196 -12.23 -7.87 2.12
C SER A 196 -13.13 -7.20 3.16
N LEU A 197 -14.21 -7.89 3.56
CA LEU A 197 -15.09 -7.44 4.65
C LEU A 197 -14.31 -7.22 5.95
N GLY A 198 -13.34 -8.08 6.26
CA GLY A 198 -12.48 -7.93 7.44
C GLY A 198 -11.67 -6.63 7.45
N THR A 199 -11.16 -6.21 6.29
CA THR A 199 -10.42 -4.93 6.16
C THR A 199 -11.32 -3.73 6.39
N ILE A 200 -12.57 -3.79 5.93
CA ILE A 200 -13.54 -2.71 6.14
C ILE A 200 -13.98 -2.65 7.60
N ILE A 201 -14.16 -3.79 8.26
CA ILE A 201 -14.48 -3.82 9.69
C ILE A 201 -13.36 -3.17 10.52
N GLU A 202 -12.10 -3.42 10.17
CA GLU A 202 -10.94 -2.75 10.81
C GLU A 202 -10.94 -1.24 10.54
N HIS A 203 -11.29 -0.79 9.32
CA HIS A 203 -11.46 0.63 9.02
C HIS A 203 -12.60 1.26 9.83
N LEU A 204 -13.71 0.55 10.03
CA LEU A 204 -14.84 1.04 10.84
C LEU A 204 -14.45 1.17 12.32
N ALA A 205 -13.70 0.22 12.86
CA ALA A 205 -13.15 0.32 14.22
C ALA A 205 -12.26 1.57 14.38
N GLN A 206 -11.42 1.85 13.37
CA GLN A 206 -10.56 3.03 13.35
C GLN A 206 -11.35 4.33 13.17
N ILE A 207 -12.39 4.32 12.33
CA ILE A 207 -13.29 5.47 12.14
C ILE A 207 -14.01 5.80 13.45
N LYS A 208 -14.59 4.81 14.15
CA LYS A 208 -15.23 5.02 15.46
C LYS A 208 -14.28 5.67 16.47
N LYS A 209 -13.03 5.20 16.52
CA LYS A 209 -12.02 5.71 17.47
C LYS A 209 -11.51 7.10 17.13
N LEU A 210 -11.33 7.42 15.85
CA LEU A 210 -10.69 8.66 15.39
C LEU A 210 -11.69 9.77 15.07
N LEU A 211 -12.94 9.42 14.75
CA LEU A 211 -13.98 10.32 14.24
C LEU A 211 -15.35 9.91 14.83
N PRO A 212 -15.61 10.22 16.12
CA PRO A 212 -16.84 9.80 16.82
C PRO A 212 -18.12 10.44 16.26
N ASP A 213 -18.01 11.51 15.47
CA ASP A 213 -19.16 12.23 14.89
C ASP A 213 -19.82 11.49 13.71
N ILE A 214 -19.25 10.38 13.24
CA ILE A 214 -19.77 9.61 12.10
C ILE A 214 -20.69 8.51 12.62
N ASP A 215 -21.97 8.60 12.24
CA ASP A 215 -22.96 7.54 12.49
C ASP A 215 -22.58 6.26 11.74
N ILE A 216 -22.23 5.21 12.50
CA ILE A 216 -21.95 3.86 12.01
C ILE A 216 -22.97 2.84 12.56
N ASP A 217 -23.98 3.28 13.32
CA ASP A 217 -24.91 2.40 14.01
C ASP A 217 -25.82 1.64 13.03
N TYR A 218 -26.05 2.23 11.85
CA TYR A 218 -26.78 1.57 10.76
C TYR A 218 -26.07 0.33 10.20
N LEU A 219 -24.77 0.13 10.50
CA LEU A 219 -23.99 -1.06 10.12
C LEU A 219 -23.97 -2.13 11.21
N LYS A 220 -24.65 -1.90 12.34
CA LYS A 220 -24.70 -2.83 13.47
C LYS A 220 -25.42 -4.13 13.07
N PRO A 221 -24.85 -5.31 13.37
CA PRO A 221 -25.53 -6.59 13.14
C PRO A 221 -26.80 -6.73 14.01
N GLU A 222 -27.59 -7.78 13.74
CA GLU A 222 -28.78 -8.13 14.53
C GLU A 222 -28.50 -8.09 16.05
N GLU A 223 -29.31 -7.31 16.78
CA GLU A 223 -29.10 -6.98 18.19
C GLU A 223 -29.01 -8.22 19.10
N LYS A 224 -29.79 -9.27 18.78
CA LYS A 224 -29.76 -10.56 19.48
C LYS A 224 -28.45 -11.32 19.30
N LYS A 225 -27.77 -11.19 18.16
CA LYS A 225 -26.48 -11.83 17.89
C LYS A 225 -25.34 -11.06 18.52
N VAL A 226 -25.36 -9.73 18.40
CA VAL A 226 -24.36 -8.85 19.03
C VAL A 226 -24.35 -9.07 20.54
N LYS A 227 -25.50 -9.05 21.21
CA LYS A 227 -25.59 -9.26 22.67
C LYS A 227 -24.94 -10.56 23.13
N LYS A 228 -25.20 -11.67 22.45
CA LYS A 228 -24.58 -12.97 22.77
C LYS A 228 -23.05 -12.97 22.60
N ILE A 229 -22.54 -12.26 21.61
CA ILE A 229 -21.10 -12.14 21.36
C ILE A 229 -20.44 -11.26 22.45
N LEU A 230 -21.08 -10.15 22.81
CA LEU A 230 -20.59 -9.25 23.86
C LEU A 230 -20.63 -9.92 25.24
N ASP A 231 -21.70 -10.66 25.57
CA ASP A 231 -21.79 -11.44 26.81
C ASP A 231 -20.66 -12.49 26.89
N ALA A 232 -20.36 -13.17 25.76
CA ALA A 232 -19.24 -14.10 25.69
C ALA A 232 -17.87 -13.41 25.84
N ALA A 233 -17.71 -12.21 25.28
CA ALA A 233 -16.49 -11.41 25.41
C ALA A 233 -16.28 -10.92 26.86
N ASP A 234 -17.33 -10.45 27.54
CA ASP A 234 -17.30 -10.05 28.95
C ASP A 234 -16.94 -11.23 29.87
N GLU A 235 -17.45 -12.44 29.60
CA GLU A 235 -17.08 -13.63 30.35
C GLU A 235 -15.60 -14.03 30.18
N ILE A 236 -15.06 -13.89 28.96
CA ILE A 236 -13.64 -14.15 28.67
C ILE A 236 -12.76 -13.10 29.34
N GLU A 237 -13.18 -11.83 29.32
CA GLU A 237 -12.49 -10.75 30.02
C GLU A 237 -12.39 -11.00 31.53
N ARG A 238 -13.49 -11.46 32.15
CA ARG A 238 -13.53 -11.81 33.58
C ARG A 238 -12.60 -12.96 33.96
N ARG A 239 -12.33 -13.89 33.03
CA ARG A 239 -11.44 -15.03 33.28
C ARG A 239 -9.96 -14.63 33.34
N LYS A 240 -9.58 -13.45 32.79
CA LYS A 240 -8.22 -12.88 32.81
C LYS A 240 -7.10 -13.87 32.45
N ASN A 241 -7.40 -14.83 31.58
CA ASN A 241 -6.41 -15.81 31.13
C ASN A 241 -5.45 -15.15 30.13
N PRO A 242 -4.13 -15.12 30.36
CA PRO A 242 -3.17 -14.47 29.46
C PRO A 242 -3.22 -14.96 28.02
N ASP A 243 -3.58 -16.23 27.80
CA ASP A 243 -3.64 -16.82 26.46
C ASP A 243 -4.79 -16.29 25.60
N ASP A 244 -5.83 -15.72 26.22
CA ASP A 244 -7.01 -15.21 25.52
C ASP A 244 -6.82 -13.79 24.97
N PHE A 245 -5.71 -13.13 25.33
CA PHE A 245 -5.40 -11.76 24.92
C PHE A 245 -4.23 -11.71 23.94
N SER A 246 -4.28 -10.73 23.05
CA SER A 246 -3.16 -10.33 22.20
C SER A 246 -2.16 -9.50 23.02
N PRO A 247 -0.89 -9.38 22.58
CA PRO A 247 0.11 -8.54 23.26
C PRO A 247 -0.34 -7.09 23.51
N ASP A 248 -1.23 -6.59 22.66
CA ASP A 248 -1.85 -5.25 22.75
C ASP A 248 -3.06 -5.18 23.70
N GLY A 249 -3.33 -6.23 24.48
CA GLY A 249 -4.44 -6.30 25.45
C GLY A 249 -5.82 -6.58 24.83
N ARG A 250 -5.91 -6.77 23.51
CA ARG A 250 -7.18 -7.09 22.81
C ARG A 250 -7.54 -8.57 22.92
N ILE A 251 -8.82 -8.88 23.16
CA ILE A 251 -9.31 -10.27 23.17
C ILE A 251 -9.11 -10.91 21.79
N LYS A 252 -8.53 -12.12 21.77
CA LYS A 252 -8.39 -12.91 20.55
C LYS A 252 -9.76 -13.41 20.11
N LEU A 253 -9.98 -13.50 18.80
CA LEU A 253 -11.27 -13.93 18.24
C LEU A 253 -11.57 -15.42 18.49
N LYS A 254 -10.51 -16.24 18.58
CA LYS A 254 -10.61 -17.70 18.76
C LYS A 254 -11.32 -18.09 20.08
N PRO A 255 -10.95 -17.53 21.25
CA PRO A 255 -11.69 -17.74 22.50
C PRO A 255 -13.20 -17.46 22.41
N ILE A 256 -13.59 -16.35 21.75
CA ILE A 256 -15.00 -15.99 21.57
C ILE A 256 -15.71 -16.99 20.64
N PHE A 257 -15.05 -17.39 19.55
CA PHE A 257 -15.58 -18.38 18.61
C PHE A 257 -15.80 -19.75 19.25
N GLU A 258 -14.84 -20.23 20.04
CA GLU A 258 -14.94 -21.50 20.77
C GLU A 258 -16.07 -21.47 21.81
N LYS A 259 -16.20 -20.36 22.54
CA LYS A 259 -17.29 -20.16 23.53
C LYS A 259 -18.68 -20.15 22.89
N LEU A 260 -18.80 -19.60 21.68
CA LEU A 260 -20.05 -19.59 20.90
C LEU A 260 -20.32 -20.92 20.17
N GLY A 261 -19.50 -21.96 20.42
CA GLY A 261 -19.67 -23.29 19.85
C GLY A 261 -19.47 -23.34 18.33
N GLY A 262 -18.67 -22.42 17.77
CA GLY A 262 -18.35 -22.37 16.35
C GLY A 262 -19.51 -22.03 15.40
N LYS A 263 -20.67 -21.62 15.91
CA LYS A 263 -21.86 -21.29 15.11
C LYS A 263 -21.87 -19.88 14.52
N THR A 264 -20.95 -19.02 14.95
CA THR A 264 -20.90 -17.60 14.57
C THR A 264 -19.63 -17.33 13.78
N SER A 265 -19.71 -16.61 12.66
CA SER A 265 -18.52 -16.37 11.83
C SER A 265 -17.52 -15.42 12.51
N TYR A 266 -16.24 -15.53 12.16
CA TYR A 266 -15.20 -14.61 12.65
C TYR A 266 -15.45 -13.16 12.24
N GLU A 267 -16.14 -12.94 11.12
CA GLU A 267 -16.51 -11.60 10.63
C GLU A 267 -17.60 -10.99 11.50
N ASP A 268 -18.61 -11.77 11.88
CA ASP A 268 -19.66 -11.34 12.80
C ASP A 268 -19.10 -10.99 14.18
N ILE A 269 -18.14 -11.78 14.68
CA ILE A 269 -17.46 -11.51 15.95
C ILE A 269 -16.65 -10.21 15.86
N ARG A 270 -15.85 -10.02 14.80
CA ARG A 270 -15.08 -8.78 14.60
C ARG A 270 -15.98 -7.56 14.52
N LEU A 271 -17.07 -7.64 13.78
CA LEU A 271 -18.01 -6.53 13.62
C LEU A 271 -18.74 -6.22 14.93
N ALA A 272 -19.17 -7.23 15.69
CA ALA A 272 -19.79 -7.01 16.99
C ALA A 272 -18.84 -6.32 17.99
N LEU A 273 -17.55 -6.68 17.97
CA LEU A 273 -16.54 -6.05 18.83
C LEU A 273 -16.29 -4.56 18.50
N VAL A 274 -16.59 -4.08 17.29
CA VAL A 274 -16.54 -2.64 16.97
C VAL A 274 -17.55 -1.85 17.82
N PHE A 275 -18.67 -2.48 18.16
CA PHE A 275 -19.74 -1.90 18.97
C PHE A 275 -19.63 -2.27 20.46
N TRP A 276 -18.52 -2.87 20.87
CA TRP A 276 -18.24 -3.11 22.28
C TRP A 276 -17.63 -1.85 22.88
N ASP A 277 -18.42 -1.12 23.68
CA ASP A 277 -17.98 0.12 24.32
C ASP A 277 -17.17 -0.19 25.58
N LYS A 278 -15.88 -0.53 25.40
CA LYS A 278 -14.85 -0.56 26.45
C LYS A 278 -13.49 -0.11 25.92
#